data_AF-A0A519S513-F1
#
_entry.id   AF-A0A519S513-F1
#
_cell.length_a   1.000
_cell.length_b   1.000
_cell.length_c   1.000
_cell.angle_alpha   90.00
_cell.angle_beta   90.00
_cell.angle_gamma   90.00
#
_symmetry.space_group_name_H-M   'P 1'
#
loop_
_entity.id
_entity.type
_entity.pdbx_description
1 polymer ?
#
loop_
_entity_poly.entity_id
_entity_poly.type
_entity_poly.pdbx_seq_one_letter_code
_entity_poly.pdbx_strand_id
1 'polypeptide(L)'
;CLVGAAGALVVVPVYFFSDHESRFGEFVRRQRDGVASLGVRQPNFRHNARPMLDLRKEWLAAVASFGLLNALLLVVNVVDIKWIWLGFEPAPGFDLTQFVHAGTYVLIFSILLAAGIMLWFFRRNLNFYRLGLPLLRWGATLWVLQNGVLAISVGLRNYYYIVYTGLAYKRIGVYGFLLLTLFGLGTVLLKIWQRRSAFHLVRLNSWAAYALLLGLAAGNWEIWIAEYNLQAGFPRIDIGFLLRMPARVLPVLAARQAVIDQAPQLVAEDDNGYYHPLGKAEARKQLRQQLAAFRHDYRKYDDWQSRTGAEWLAYKELSNHE
;
A
#
# COMPACT_ATOMS: atom_id res chain seq x y z
N CYS A 1 37.64 6.46 -4.67
CA CYS A 1 37.01 6.23 -3.35
C CYS A 1 35.50 5.87 -3.39
N LEU A 2 34.80 5.96 -4.53
CA LEU A 2 33.34 5.68 -4.61
C LEU A 2 32.97 4.20 -4.77
N VAL A 3 33.89 3.32 -5.19
CA VAL A 3 33.60 1.89 -5.40
C VAL A 3 33.61 1.08 -4.10
N GLY A 4 34.36 1.53 -3.08
CA GLY A 4 34.45 0.83 -1.79
C GLY A 4 33.25 1.02 -0.86
N ALA A 5 32.61 2.20 -0.90
CA ALA A 5 31.48 2.52 -0.02
C ALA A 5 30.18 1.79 -0.42
N ALA A 6 29.95 1.61 -1.73
CA ALA A 6 28.83 0.80 -2.23
C ALA A 6 29.01 -0.69 -1.92
N GLY A 7 30.24 -1.20 -2.01
CA GLY A 7 30.57 -2.57 -1.62
C GLY A 7 30.36 -2.84 -0.13
N ALA A 8 30.77 -1.92 0.74
CA ALA A 8 30.57 -2.04 2.18
C ALA A 8 29.09 -1.99 2.58
N LEU A 9 28.28 -1.12 1.96
CA LEU A 9 26.83 -1.03 2.22
C LEU A 9 26.02 -2.23 1.70
N VAL A 10 26.53 -2.99 0.72
CA VAL A 10 25.87 -4.20 0.21
C VAL A 10 26.40 -5.47 0.89
N VAL A 11 27.66 -5.51 1.30
CA VAL A 11 28.30 -6.69 1.93
C VAL A 11 28.01 -6.77 3.43
N VAL A 12 27.98 -5.65 4.14
CA VAL A 12 27.69 -5.61 5.60
C VAL A 12 26.27 -6.13 5.93
N PRO A 13 25.21 -5.82 5.18
CA PRO A 13 23.90 -6.43 5.40
C PRO A 13 23.92 -7.93 5.16
N VAL A 14 24.61 -8.43 4.13
CA VAL A 14 24.53 -9.86 3.75
C VAL A 14 25.09 -10.76 4.86
N TYR A 15 26.24 -10.40 5.46
CA TYR A 15 26.81 -11.18 6.56
C TYR A 15 26.03 -11.00 7.87
N PHE A 16 25.58 -9.80 8.20
CA PHE A 16 24.74 -9.55 9.38
C PHE A 16 23.40 -10.30 9.30
N PHE A 17 22.78 -10.33 8.12
CA PHE A 17 21.52 -11.04 7.90
C PHE A 17 21.70 -12.57 7.83
N SER A 18 22.83 -13.07 7.33
CA SER A 18 23.16 -14.50 7.34
C SER A 18 23.35 -15.05 8.77
N ASP A 19 23.94 -14.26 9.67
CA ASP A 19 24.12 -14.69 11.06
C ASP A 19 22.78 -14.68 11.82
N HIS A 20 21.87 -13.76 11.48
CA HIS A 20 20.48 -13.77 11.94
C HIS A 20 19.63 -14.90 11.35
N GLU A 21 19.98 -15.43 10.17
CA GLU A 21 19.34 -16.60 9.55
C GLU A 21 19.43 -17.84 10.46
N SER A 22 20.55 -18.00 11.19
CA SER A 22 20.77 -19.09 12.15
C SER A 22 19.87 -19.01 13.39
N ARG A 23 19.35 -17.82 13.73
CA ARG A 23 18.51 -17.56 14.92
C ARG A 23 17.02 -17.76 14.66
N PHE A 24 16.59 -17.72 13.39
CA PHE A 24 15.24 -18.11 13.01
C PHE A 24 15.19 -19.63 12.84
N GLY A 25 14.75 -20.33 13.88
CA GLY A 25 14.69 -21.81 13.93
C GLY A 25 13.72 -22.49 12.95
N GLU A 26 13.50 -21.95 11.74
CA GLU A 26 12.62 -22.56 10.75
C GLU A 26 13.31 -23.67 9.95
N PHE A 27 14.59 -23.59 9.54
CA PHE A 27 15.19 -24.70 8.77
C PHE A 27 16.73 -24.71 8.81
N VAL A 28 17.33 -25.48 9.73
CA VAL A 28 18.30 -26.57 9.47
C VAL A 28 18.45 -27.34 10.79
N ARG A 29 17.64 -28.37 10.99
CA ARG A 29 17.99 -29.49 11.88
C ARG A 29 17.98 -30.79 11.07
N ARG A 30 18.73 -30.80 9.96
CA ARG A 30 19.54 -32.00 9.68
C ARG A 30 20.69 -31.96 10.67
N GLN A 31 20.41 -32.27 11.94
CA GLN A 31 21.48 -32.69 12.82
C GLN A 31 21.83 -34.09 12.32
N ARG A 32 22.76 -34.14 11.36
CA ARG A 32 23.68 -35.26 11.28
C ARG A 32 24.30 -35.37 12.68
N ASP A 33 24.31 -36.59 13.15
CA ASP A 33 24.71 -37.01 14.47
C ASP A 33 25.92 -36.24 15.02
N GLY A 34 25.77 -35.74 16.24
CA GLY A 34 26.84 -35.84 17.24
C GLY A 34 28.21 -35.21 16.97
N VAL A 35 28.36 -34.15 16.17
CA VAL A 35 29.65 -33.44 16.09
C VAL A 35 29.53 -31.99 16.53
N ALA A 36 30.26 -31.65 17.60
CA ALA A 36 30.42 -30.27 18.07
C ALA A 36 31.10 -29.44 16.97
N SER A 37 30.36 -28.53 16.34
CA SER A 37 30.96 -27.54 15.46
C SER A 37 31.83 -26.60 16.30
N LEU A 38 33.11 -26.48 15.95
CA LEU A 38 34.14 -25.67 16.61
C LEU A 38 33.81 -24.16 16.75
N GLY A 39 32.71 -23.67 16.17
CA GLY A 39 32.29 -22.27 16.20
C GLY A 39 31.32 -21.88 17.32
N VAL A 40 30.79 -22.81 18.12
CA VAL A 40 29.79 -22.50 19.16
C VAL A 40 30.44 -22.63 20.55
N ARG A 41 30.78 -21.50 21.17
CA ARG A 41 31.49 -21.46 22.47
C ARG A 41 30.70 -22.09 23.63
N GLN A 42 29.37 -22.20 23.56
CA GLN A 42 28.53 -22.88 24.57
C GLN A 42 27.25 -23.48 23.95
N PRO A 43 27.25 -24.75 23.52
CA PRO A 43 26.03 -25.43 23.09
C PRO A 43 25.14 -25.73 24.32
N ASN A 44 23.93 -25.17 24.34
CA ASN A 44 22.96 -25.40 25.41
C ASN A 44 22.08 -26.61 25.05
N PHE A 45 22.31 -27.77 25.69
CA PHE A 45 21.61 -29.03 25.40
C PHE A 45 20.32 -29.25 26.21
N ARG A 46 19.79 -28.22 26.87
CA ARG A 46 18.57 -28.35 27.69
C ARG A 46 17.41 -28.89 26.84
N HIS A 47 16.94 -30.09 27.18
CA HIS A 47 15.72 -30.65 26.62
C HIS A 47 14.54 -29.75 26.99
N ASN A 48 13.90 -29.19 25.98
CA ASN A 48 12.78 -28.28 26.15
C ASN A 48 11.52 -29.13 26.39
N ALA A 49 11.23 -29.44 27.65
CA ALA A 49 10.08 -30.24 28.08
C ALA A 49 8.76 -29.44 28.04
N ARG A 50 8.52 -28.68 26.97
CA ARG A 50 7.19 -28.10 26.76
C ARG A 50 6.26 -29.26 26.34
N PRO A 51 5.09 -29.44 26.97
CA PRO A 51 4.14 -30.44 26.51
C PRO A 51 3.78 -30.08 25.07
N MET A 52 4.25 -30.89 24.12
CA MET A 52 3.79 -30.79 22.75
C MET A 52 2.32 -31.18 22.80
N LEU A 53 1.43 -30.25 22.45
CA LEU A 53 0.04 -30.63 22.17
C LEU A 53 0.10 -31.80 21.19
N ASP A 54 -0.70 -32.83 21.46
CA ASP A 54 -0.80 -33.98 20.58
C ASP A 54 -0.96 -33.49 19.14
N LEU A 55 -0.03 -33.85 18.25
CA LEU A 55 0.08 -33.29 16.89
C LEU A 55 -1.25 -33.37 16.13
N ARG A 56 -2.09 -34.36 16.46
CA ARG A 56 -3.43 -34.52 15.92
C ARG A 56 -4.38 -33.40 16.34
N LYS A 57 -4.31 -32.94 17.59
CA LYS A 57 -5.13 -31.82 18.11
C LYS A 57 -4.68 -30.50 17.52
N GLU A 58 -3.37 -30.26 17.38
CA GLU A 58 -2.84 -29.07 16.68
C GLU A 58 -3.29 -29.02 15.21
N TRP A 59 -3.24 -30.17 14.51
CA TRP A 59 -3.70 -30.27 13.12
C TRP A 59 -5.20 -30.01 12.99
N LEU A 60 -6.02 -30.60 13.86
CA LEU A 60 -7.47 -30.41 13.83
C LEU A 60 -7.84 -28.95 14.10
N ALA A 61 -7.20 -28.32 15.10
CA ALA A 61 -7.38 -26.91 15.40
C ALA A 61 -6.97 -26.03 14.20
N ALA A 62 -5.84 -26.33 13.57
CA ALA A 62 -5.39 -25.61 12.39
C ALA A 62 -6.38 -25.72 11.23
N VAL A 63 -6.87 -26.93 10.91
CA VAL A 63 -7.84 -27.15 9.83
C VAL A 63 -9.17 -26.47 10.14
N ALA A 64 -9.67 -26.55 11.37
CA ALA A 64 -10.93 -25.93 11.77
C ALA A 64 -10.86 -24.40 11.69
N SER A 65 -9.82 -23.78 12.29
CA SER A 65 -9.62 -22.34 12.20
C SER A 65 -9.42 -21.89 10.75
N PHE A 66 -8.69 -22.67 9.97
CA PHE A 66 -8.41 -22.35 8.58
C PHE A 66 -9.64 -22.45 7.68
N GLY A 67 -10.47 -23.48 7.88
CA GLY A 67 -11.76 -23.63 7.22
C GLY A 67 -12.70 -22.48 7.55
N LEU A 68 -12.78 -22.09 8.83
CA LEU A 68 -13.61 -20.95 9.26
C LEU A 68 -13.15 -19.62 8.64
N LEU A 69 -11.83 -19.38 8.58
CA LEU A 69 -11.28 -18.18 7.94
C LEU A 69 -11.63 -18.11 6.45
N ASN A 70 -11.52 -19.21 5.71
CA ASN A 70 -11.90 -19.24 4.29
C ASN A 70 -13.41 -19.08 4.09
N ALA A 71 -14.22 -19.65 4.98
CA ALA A 71 -15.67 -19.46 4.93
C ALA A 71 -16.05 -17.99 5.17
N LEU A 72 -15.45 -17.35 6.17
CA LEU A 72 -15.68 -15.93 6.44
C LEU A 72 -15.26 -15.05 5.26
N LEU A 73 -14.07 -15.27 4.71
CA LEU A 73 -13.60 -14.54 3.53
C LEU A 73 -14.46 -14.80 2.29
N LEU A 74 -15.01 -15.99 2.13
CA LEU A 74 -15.95 -16.30 1.06
C LEU A 74 -17.22 -15.47 1.21
N VAL A 75 -17.80 -15.39 2.41
CA VAL A 75 -18.98 -14.56 2.68
C VAL A 75 -18.70 -13.11 2.34
N VAL A 76 -17.57 -12.56 2.80
CA VAL A 76 -17.17 -11.17 2.50
C VAL A 76 -17.02 -10.96 0.99
N ASN A 77 -16.32 -11.85 0.28
CA ASN A 77 -16.16 -11.75 -1.17
C ASN A 77 -17.49 -11.82 -1.92
N VAL A 78 -18.43 -12.68 -1.49
CA VAL A 78 -19.77 -12.76 -2.10
C VAL A 78 -20.54 -11.46 -1.89
N VAL A 79 -20.46 -10.86 -0.70
CA VAL A 79 -21.07 -9.56 -0.41
C VAL A 79 -20.42 -8.48 -1.30
N ASP A 80 -19.09 -8.41 -1.35
CA ASP A 80 -18.38 -7.43 -2.17
C ASP A 80 -18.71 -7.57 -3.67
N ILE A 81 -18.76 -8.79 -4.21
CA ILE A 81 -19.12 -9.02 -5.62
C ILE A 81 -20.55 -8.57 -5.88
N LYS A 82 -21.51 -8.92 -5.01
CA LYS A 82 -22.91 -8.51 -5.21
C LYS A 82 -23.09 -7.00 -5.15
N TRP A 83 -22.50 -6.35 -4.15
CA TRP A 83 -22.71 -4.92 -3.89
C TRP A 83 -21.84 -4.00 -4.73
N ILE A 84 -20.58 -4.39 -5.00
CA ILE A 84 -19.61 -3.54 -5.69
C ILE A 84 -19.59 -3.85 -7.20
N TRP A 85 -19.70 -5.12 -7.60
CA TRP A 85 -19.53 -5.51 -9.01
C TRP A 85 -20.86 -5.53 -9.79
N LEU A 86 -21.97 -5.92 -9.16
CA LEU A 86 -23.23 -6.21 -9.86
C LEU A 86 -24.40 -5.26 -9.53
N GLY A 87 -24.20 -4.26 -8.67
CA GLY A 87 -25.32 -3.44 -8.20
C GLY A 87 -24.93 -2.13 -7.52
N PHE A 88 -23.93 -1.41 -8.06
CA PHE A 88 -23.57 -0.10 -7.54
C PHE A 88 -24.63 0.94 -7.96
N GLU A 89 -25.72 1.04 -7.19
CA GLU A 89 -26.66 2.16 -7.24
C GLU A 89 -26.38 3.09 -6.04
N PRO A 90 -25.71 4.24 -6.25
CA PRO A 90 -25.52 5.19 -5.17
C PRO A 90 -26.85 5.86 -4.82
N ALA A 91 -27.39 5.54 -3.64
CA ALA A 91 -28.51 6.25 -3.06
C ALA A 91 -28.13 7.73 -2.80
N PRO A 92 -29.02 8.70 -3.05
CA PRO A 92 -28.73 10.12 -2.83
C PRO A 92 -28.51 10.38 -1.33
N GLY A 93 -27.31 10.88 -0.97
CA GLY A 93 -26.93 11.20 0.41
C GLY A 93 -26.10 10.13 1.14
N PHE A 94 -25.63 9.08 0.45
CA PHE A 94 -24.79 8.07 1.09
C PHE A 94 -23.37 8.59 1.33
N ASP A 95 -22.93 8.58 2.60
CA ASP A 95 -21.59 8.99 2.99
C ASP A 95 -20.57 7.90 2.63
N LEU A 96 -20.20 7.89 1.34
CA LEU A 96 -19.26 6.96 0.73
C LEU A 96 -17.91 6.97 1.48
N THR A 97 -17.54 8.11 2.05
CA THR A 97 -16.25 8.35 2.71
C THR A 97 -16.07 7.49 3.96
N GLN A 98 -17.10 7.46 4.83
CA GLN A 98 -17.08 6.67 6.06
C GLN A 98 -17.20 5.17 5.77
N PHE A 99 -18.03 4.79 4.80
CA PHE A 99 -18.19 3.40 4.37
C PHE A 99 -16.89 2.82 3.78
N VAL A 100 -16.16 3.61 2.99
CA VAL A 100 -14.88 3.19 2.40
C VAL A 100 -13.81 3.09 3.48
N HIS A 101 -13.63 4.08 4.34
CA HIS A 101 -12.50 4.09 5.28
C HIS A 101 -12.69 3.11 6.45
N ALA A 102 -13.83 3.15 7.14
CA ALA A 102 -14.04 2.29 8.31
C ALA A 102 -14.11 0.80 7.92
N GLY A 103 -14.81 0.48 6.83
CA GLY A 103 -14.93 -0.89 6.35
C GLY A 103 -13.60 -1.46 5.83
N THR A 104 -12.83 -0.67 5.08
CA THR A 104 -11.59 -1.16 4.45
C THR A 104 -10.47 -1.35 5.47
N TYR A 105 -10.28 -0.45 6.44
CA TYR A 105 -9.20 -0.59 7.42
C TYR A 105 -9.39 -1.78 8.35
N VAL A 106 -10.60 -2.01 8.85
CA VAL A 106 -10.91 -3.19 9.68
C VAL A 106 -10.69 -4.48 8.88
N LEU A 107 -11.05 -4.47 7.60
CA LEU A 107 -10.86 -5.62 6.73
C LEU A 107 -9.38 -5.91 6.46
N ILE A 108 -8.58 -4.89 6.10
CA ILE A 108 -7.13 -5.02 5.91
C ILE A 108 -6.45 -5.53 7.19
N PHE A 109 -6.80 -4.97 8.34
CA PHE A 109 -6.26 -5.40 9.63
C PHE A 109 -6.56 -6.88 9.90
N SER A 110 -7.80 -7.32 9.65
CA SER A 110 -8.20 -8.73 9.83
C SER A 110 -7.42 -9.68 8.91
N ILE A 111 -7.13 -9.25 7.67
CA ILE A 111 -6.36 -10.02 6.68
C ILE A 111 -4.89 -10.14 7.10
N LEU A 112 -4.28 -9.05 7.55
CA LEU A 112 -2.89 -9.06 8.05
C LEU A 112 -2.76 -9.95 9.28
N LEU A 113 -3.74 -9.90 10.20
CA LEU A 113 -3.79 -10.79 11.36
C LEU A 113 -3.91 -12.26 10.92
N ALA A 114 -4.82 -12.56 9.99
CA ALA A 114 -5.00 -13.91 9.43
C ALA A 114 -3.73 -14.40 8.71
N ALA A 115 -3.05 -13.53 7.97
CA ALA A 115 -1.76 -13.82 7.32
C ALA A 115 -0.67 -14.12 8.35
N GLY A 116 -0.61 -13.36 9.45
CA GLY A 116 0.31 -13.59 10.57
C GLY A 116 0.07 -14.95 11.24
N ILE A 117 -1.20 -15.29 11.49
CA ILE A 117 -1.61 -16.60 12.02
C ILE A 117 -1.22 -17.71 11.04
N MET A 118 -1.45 -17.52 9.73
CA MET A 118 -1.05 -18.49 8.69
C MET A 118 0.46 -18.73 8.72
N LEU A 119 1.26 -17.66 8.67
CA LEU A 119 2.72 -17.77 8.71
C LEU A 119 3.21 -18.45 9.99
N TRP A 120 2.54 -18.24 11.12
CA TRP A 120 2.84 -18.90 12.39
C TRP A 120 2.57 -20.42 12.34
N PHE A 121 1.44 -20.86 11.79
CA PHE A 121 1.12 -22.28 11.63
C PHE A 121 2.08 -23.02 10.69
N PHE A 122 2.50 -22.37 9.60
CA PHE A 122 3.48 -22.95 8.67
C PHE A 122 4.92 -23.03 9.24
N ARG A 123 5.22 -22.33 10.36
CA ARG A 123 6.58 -22.22 10.94
C ARG A 123 7.04 -23.46 11.71
N ARG A 124 6.15 -24.25 12.33
CA ARG A 124 6.56 -25.09 13.47
C ARG A 124 6.67 -26.60 13.26
N ASN A 125 5.77 -27.28 12.55
CA ASN A 125 5.93 -28.75 12.37
C ASN A 125 4.97 -29.42 11.35
N LEU A 126 3.99 -28.71 10.79
CA LEU A 126 3.01 -29.31 9.88
C LEU A 126 3.60 -29.80 8.55
N ASN A 127 4.81 -29.35 8.18
CA ASN A 127 5.52 -29.88 7.01
C ASN A 127 6.01 -31.33 7.19
N PHE A 128 5.98 -31.88 8.41
CA PHE A 128 6.30 -33.28 8.71
C PHE A 128 5.07 -34.20 8.73
N TYR A 129 3.85 -33.66 8.81
CA TYR A 129 2.61 -34.46 8.77
C TYR A 129 2.20 -34.73 7.32
N ARG A 130 2.79 -35.77 6.72
CA ARG A 130 2.69 -36.08 5.28
C ARG A 130 1.25 -36.27 4.75
N LEU A 131 0.30 -36.66 5.61
CA LEU A 131 -1.06 -37.00 5.20
C LEU A 131 -1.98 -35.78 5.00
N GLY A 132 -1.83 -34.70 5.79
CA GLY A 132 -2.71 -33.52 5.80
C GLY A 132 -2.18 -32.29 5.06
N LEU A 133 -0.93 -32.37 4.57
CA LEU A 133 -0.24 -31.31 3.80
C LEU A 133 -0.96 -30.81 2.54
N PRO A 134 -1.52 -31.68 1.66
CA PRO A 134 -2.14 -31.21 0.43
C PRO A 134 -3.41 -30.38 0.73
N LEU A 135 -4.22 -30.78 1.71
CA LEU A 135 -5.42 -30.03 2.11
C LEU A 135 -5.06 -28.63 2.62
N LEU A 136 -4.01 -28.53 3.45
CA LEU A 136 -3.57 -27.25 4.00
C LEU A 136 -2.97 -26.33 2.93
N ARG A 137 -2.29 -26.89 1.91
CA ARG A 137 -1.76 -26.14 0.75
C ARG A 137 -2.87 -25.62 -0.16
N TRP A 138 -3.85 -26.47 -0.46
CA TRP A 138 -5.02 -26.07 -1.25
C TRP A 138 -5.83 -25.01 -0.52
N GLY A 139 -6.06 -25.23 0.77
CA GLY A 139 -6.68 -24.23 1.62
C GLY A 139 -5.91 -22.91 1.60
N ALA A 140 -4.59 -22.93 1.83
CA ALA A 140 -3.78 -21.71 1.82
C ALA A 140 -3.79 -21.01 0.45
N THR A 141 -3.83 -21.78 -0.64
CA THR A 141 -4.00 -21.26 -2.00
C THR A 141 -5.36 -20.60 -2.17
N LEU A 142 -6.44 -21.23 -1.72
CA LEU A 142 -7.79 -20.67 -1.74
C LEU A 142 -7.85 -19.36 -0.94
N TRP A 143 -7.25 -19.33 0.25
CA TRP A 143 -7.16 -18.13 1.07
C TRP A 143 -6.39 -17.02 0.36
N VAL A 144 -5.24 -17.31 -0.27
CA VAL A 144 -4.48 -16.32 -1.05
C VAL A 144 -5.34 -15.76 -2.18
N LEU A 145 -6.04 -16.62 -2.92
CA LEU A 145 -6.92 -16.21 -4.01
C LEU A 145 -8.08 -15.34 -3.51
N GLN A 146 -8.74 -15.73 -2.42
CA GLN A 146 -9.81 -14.95 -1.79
C GLN A 146 -9.33 -13.56 -1.34
N ASN A 147 -8.11 -13.46 -0.80
CA ASN A 147 -7.53 -12.16 -0.44
C ASN A 147 -7.14 -11.33 -1.68
N GLY A 148 -6.75 -11.98 -2.77
CA GLY A 148 -6.53 -11.32 -4.06
C GLY A 148 -7.81 -10.69 -4.60
N VAL A 149 -8.93 -11.43 -4.59
CA VAL A 149 -10.25 -10.91 -4.99
C VAL A 149 -10.65 -9.73 -4.12
N LEU A 150 -10.47 -9.84 -2.80
CA LEU A 150 -10.79 -8.78 -1.87
C LEU A 150 -9.95 -7.52 -2.10
N ALA A 151 -8.65 -7.66 -2.37
CA ALA A 151 -7.79 -6.54 -2.76
C ALA A 151 -8.28 -5.85 -4.04
N ILE A 152 -8.78 -6.61 -5.02
CA ILE A 152 -9.40 -6.07 -6.24
C ILE A 152 -10.70 -5.31 -5.91
N SER A 153 -11.55 -5.85 -5.04
CA SER A 153 -12.78 -5.18 -4.59
C SER A 153 -12.51 -3.83 -3.91
N VAL A 154 -11.46 -3.76 -3.08
CA VAL A 154 -11.01 -2.48 -2.48
C VAL A 154 -10.50 -1.52 -3.55
N GLY A 155 -9.74 -2.02 -4.53
CA GLY A 155 -9.27 -1.23 -5.67
C GLY A 155 -10.41 -0.65 -6.51
N LEU A 156 -11.47 -1.43 -6.72
CA LEU A 156 -12.67 -1.01 -7.45
C LEU A 156 -13.48 0.03 -6.65
N ARG A 157 -13.58 -0.13 -5.33
CA ARG A 157 -14.19 0.87 -4.45
C ARG A 157 -13.44 2.19 -4.49
N ASN A 158 -12.10 2.15 -4.46
CA ASN A 158 -11.26 3.33 -4.61
C ASN A 158 -11.41 3.95 -6.01
N TYR A 159 -11.59 3.14 -7.05
CA TYR A 159 -11.85 3.62 -8.41
C TYR A 159 -13.15 4.41 -8.49
N TYR A 160 -14.26 3.87 -7.97
CA TYR A 160 -15.52 4.61 -7.92
C TYR A 160 -15.37 5.90 -7.13
N TYR A 161 -14.67 5.87 -5.99
CA TYR A 161 -14.39 7.07 -5.21
C TYR A 161 -13.64 8.14 -6.02
N ILE A 162 -12.63 7.75 -6.80
CA ILE A 162 -11.88 8.66 -7.69
C ILE A 162 -12.77 9.25 -8.79
N VAL A 163 -13.64 8.44 -9.39
CA VAL A 163 -14.53 8.91 -10.46
C VAL A 163 -15.49 10.00 -9.95
N TYR A 164 -15.99 9.89 -8.71
CA TYR A 164 -16.92 10.87 -8.14
C TYR A 164 -16.27 12.09 -7.47
N THR A 165 -15.03 11.95 -6.96
CA THR A 165 -14.38 13.00 -6.13
C THR A 165 -13.01 13.44 -6.65
N GLY A 166 -12.59 12.97 -7.83
CA GLY A 166 -11.28 13.24 -8.42
C GLY A 166 -10.15 12.39 -7.83
N LEU A 167 -8.93 12.64 -8.28
CA LEU A 167 -7.71 12.00 -7.79
C LEU A 167 -7.10 12.81 -6.63
N ALA A 168 -6.55 12.10 -5.64
CA ALA A 168 -5.88 12.69 -4.47
C ALA A 168 -4.72 11.78 -4.01
N TYR A 169 -3.77 12.33 -3.24
CA TYR A 169 -2.57 11.62 -2.77
C TYR A 169 -2.91 10.31 -2.04
N LYS A 170 -3.87 10.35 -1.10
CA LYS A 170 -4.30 9.18 -0.34
C LYS A 170 -4.82 8.06 -1.25
N ARG A 171 -5.52 8.41 -2.34
CA ARG A 171 -6.13 7.46 -3.29
C ARG A 171 -5.08 6.75 -4.15
N ILE A 172 -3.99 7.43 -4.53
CA ILE A 172 -2.83 6.83 -5.22
C ILE A 172 -2.08 5.89 -4.27
N GLY A 173 -1.89 6.33 -3.01
CA GLY A 173 -1.26 5.50 -1.97
C GLY A 173 -1.98 4.17 -1.76
N VAL A 174 -3.32 4.16 -1.80
CA VAL A 174 -4.12 2.93 -1.73
C VAL A 174 -3.75 1.96 -2.87
N TYR A 175 -3.63 2.42 -4.11
CA TYR A 175 -3.22 1.53 -5.21
C TYR A 175 -1.80 0.99 -5.05
N GLY A 176 -0.85 1.83 -4.61
CA GLY A 176 0.50 1.38 -4.29
C GLY A 176 0.50 0.29 -3.20
N PHE A 177 -0.29 0.49 -2.15
CA PHE A 177 -0.45 -0.49 -1.06
C PHE A 177 -1.10 -1.80 -1.54
N LEU A 178 -2.12 -1.72 -2.40
CA LEU A 178 -2.78 -2.89 -2.98
C LEU A 178 -1.82 -3.69 -3.86
N LEU A 179 -1.01 -3.03 -4.69
CA LEU A 179 0.02 -3.71 -5.49
C LEU A 179 1.04 -4.44 -4.60
N LEU A 180 1.49 -3.79 -3.53
CA LEU A 180 2.41 -4.42 -2.57
C LEU A 180 1.77 -5.61 -1.85
N THR A 181 0.48 -5.52 -1.52
CA THR A 181 -0.27 -6.61 -0.88
C THR A 181 -0.46 -7.78 -1.83
N LEU A 182 -0.83 -7.54 -3.09
CA LEU A 182 -0.93 -8.58 -4.12
C LEU A 182 0.41 -9.27 -4.37
N PHE A 183 1.50 -8.49 -4.43
CA PHE A 183 2.85 -9.03 -4.53
C PHE A 183 3.18 -9.89 -3.30
N GLY A 184 2.91 -9.39 -2.09
CA GLY A 184 3.10 -10.13 -0.84
C GLY A 184 2.33 -11.44 -0.78
N LEU A 185 1.05 -11.43 -1.17
CA LEU A 185 0.23 -12.63 -1.31
C LEU A 185 0.84 -13.64 -2.29
N GLY A 186 1.35 -13.18 -3.44
CA GLY A 186 2.08 -14.00 -4.39
C GLY A 186 3.35 -14.63 -3.80
N THR A 187 4.13 -13.87 -3.02
CA THR A 187 5.32 -14.41 -2.34
C THR A 187 4.96 -15.44 -1.25
N VAL A 188 3.85 -15.26 -0.54
CA VAL A 188 3.33 -16.26 0.42
C VAL A 188 2.96 -17.54 -0.30
N LEU A 189 2.28 -17.45 -1.45
CA LEU A 189 1.96 -18.60 -2.29
C LEU A 189 3.25 -19.32 -2.73
N LEU A 190 4.24 -18.58 -3.21
CA LEU A 190 5.54 -19.14 -3.58
C LEU A 190 6.21 -19.85 -2.39
N LYS A 191 6.14 -19.30 -1.17
CA LYS A 191 6.63 -19.96 0.05
C LYS A 191 5.93 -21.30 0.28
N ILE A 192 4.61 -21.33 0.18
CA ILE A 192 3.78 -22.53 0.44
C ILE A 192 4.13 -23.67 -0.52
N TRP A 193 4.30 -23.36 -1.80
CA TRP A 193 4.57 -24.34 -2.86
C TRP A 193 6.05 -24.75 -2.92
N GLN A 194 6.98 -23.80 -2.82
CA GLN A 194 8.43 -24.04 -2.97
C GLN A 194 9.17 -24.29 -1.64
N ARG A 195 8.49 -24.27 -0.49
CA ARG A 195 9.08 -24.47 0.85
C ARG A 195 10.27 -23.55 1.15
N ARG A 196 10.22 -22.30 0.65
CA ARG A 196 11.26 -21.28 0.90
C ARG A 196 11.22 -20.80 2.35
N SER A 197 12.33 -20.25 2.86
CA SER A 197 12.40 -19.69 4.22
C SER A 197 11.55 -18.42 4.35
N ALA A 198 11.05 -18.11 5.55
CA ALA A 198 10.37 -16.84 5.81
C ALA A 198 11.28 -15.63 5.52
N PHE A 199 12.60 -15.77 5.67
CA PHE A 199 13.56 -14.71 5.39
C PHE A 199 13.57 -14.31 3.91
N HIS A 200 13.48 -15.28 2.99
CA HIS A 200 13.37 -15.00 1.56
C HIS A 200 12.14 -14.14 1.24
N LEU A 201 11.02 -14.41 1.93
CA LEU A 201 9.77 -13.65 1.78
C LEU A 201 9.93 -12.21 2.26
N VAL A 202 10.49 -11.99 3.45
CA VAL A 202 10.72 -10.63 3.99
C VAL A 202 11.63 -9.85 3.06
N ARG A 203 12.76 -10.43 2.65
CA ARG A 203 13.72 -9.78 1.75
C ARG A 203 13.07 -9.35 0.43
N LEU A 204 12.32 -10.24 -0.23
CA LEU A 204 11.71 -9.94 -1.52
C LEU A 204 10.61 -8.86 -1.40
N ASN A 205 9.80 -8.91 -0.34
CA ASN A 205 8.79 -7.89 -0.07
C ASN A 205 9.40 -6.54 0.31
N SER A 206 10.52 -6.52 1.06
CA SER A 206 11.25 -5.29 1.36
C SER A 206 11.80 -4.63 0.10
N TRP A 207 12.32 -5.42 -0.84
CA TRP A 207 12.76 -4.90 -2.15
C TRP A 207 11.59 -4.33 -2.97
N ALA A 208 10.45 -5.01 -2.98
CA ALA A 208 9.25 -4.50 -3.66
C ALA A 208 8.74 -3.19 -3.02
N ALA A 209 8.69 -3.12 -1.69
CA ALA A 209 8.33 -1.90 -0.97
C ALA A 209 9.31 -0.76 -1.26
N TYR A 210 10.60 -1.04 -1.29
CA TYR A 210 11.62 -0.06 -1.63
C TYR A 210 11.48 0.45 -3.09
N ALA A 211 11.27 -0.45 -4.04
CA ALA A 211 11.04 -0.08 -5.44
C ALA A 211 9.77 0.79 -5.60
N LEU A 212 8.69 0.46 -4.88
CA LEU A 212 7.47 1.26 -4.85
C LEU A 212 7.74 2.66 -4.29
N LEU A 213 8.47 2.78 -3.17
CA LEU A 213 8.80 4.08 -2.59
C LEU A 213 9.64 4.93 -3.54
N LEU A 214 10.60 4.33 -4.25
CA LEU A 214 11.38 5.04 -5.27
C LEU A 214 10.50 5.52 -6.42
N GLY A 215 9.56 4.69 -6.90
CA GLY A 215 8.59 5.08 -7.93
C GLY A 215 7.70 6.24 -7.47
N LEU A 216 7.22 6.19 -6.21
CA LEU A 216 6.45 7.28 -5.61
C LEU A 216 7.29 8.55 -5.39
N ALA A 217 8.60 8.45 -5.14
CA ALA A 217 9.46 9.62 -4.98
C ALA A 217 9.86 10.25 -6.33
N ALA A 218 9.93 9.47 -7.40
CA ALA A 218 10.38 9.93 -8.72
C ALA A 218 9.28 10.63 -9.54
N GLY A 219 8.00 10.30 -9.30
CA GLY A 219 6.88 10.87 -10.04
C GLY A 219 6.54 12.31 -9.65
N ASN A 220 6.17 13.14 -10.62
CA ASN A 220 5.61 14.47 -10.38
C ASN A 220 4.09 14.36 -10.17
N TRP A 221 3.71 13.75 -9.05
CA TRP A 221 2.33 13.40 -8.75
C TRP A 221 1.43 14.62 -8.67
N GLU A 222 1.95 15.77 -8.23
CA GLU A 222 1.16 16.98 -8.05
C GLU A 222 0.64 17.50 -9.40
N ILE A 223 1.51 17.56 -10.41
CA ILE A 223 1.12 17.95 -11.77
C ILE A 223 0.15 16.92 -12.37
N TRP A 224 0.44 15.63 -12.25
CA TRP A 224 -0.45 14.58 -12.81
C TRP A 224 -1.83 14.58 -12.16
N ILE A 225 -1.92 14.77 -10.83
CA ILE A 225 -3.20 14.89 -10.13
C ILE A 225 -3.97 16.11 -10.63
N ALA A 226 -3.31 17.26 -10.76
CA ALA A 226 -3.96 18.48 -11.23
C ALA A 226 -4.45 18.35 -12.67
N GLU A 227 -3.62 17.82 -13.58
CA GLU A 227 -4.01 17.60 -14.97
C GLU A 227 -5.19 16.64 -15.09
N TYR A 228 -5.19 15.54 -14.32
CA TYR A 228 -6.29 14.58 -14.29
C TYR A 228 -7.58 15.20 -13.77
N ASN A 229 -7.53 15.92 -12.64
CA ASN A 229 -8.70 16.54 -12.04
C ASN A 229 -9.29 17.68 -12.89
N LEU A 230 -8.48 18.29 -13.75
CA LEU A 230 -8.89 19.37 -14.66
C LEU A 230 -9.23 18.85 -16.07
N GLN A 231 -9.52 17.56 -16.23
CA GLN A 231 -10.10 17.04 -17.47
C GLN A 231 -11.60 17.37 -17.55
N ALA A 232 -12.06 17.73 -18.75
CA ALA A 232 -13.46 17.98 -19.01
C ALA A 232 -14.25 16.67 -18.92
N GLY A 233 -14.97 16.46 -17.82
CA GLY A 233 -15.73 15.23 -17.59
C GLY A 233 -16.17 15.00 -16.15
N PHE A 234 -15.53 15.65 -15.18
CA PHE A 234 -15.95 15.53 -13.79
C PHE A 234 -17.18 16.40 -13.48
N PRO A 235 -18.23 15.83 -12.85
CA PRO A 235 -19.42 16.59 -12.47
C PRO A 235 -19.11 17.61 -11.36
N ARG A 236 -18.04 17.37 -10.59
CA ARG A 236 -17.63 18.16 -9.44
C ARG A 236 -16.11 18.27 -9.41
N ILE A 237 -15.59 19.48 -9.27
CA ILE A 237 -14.15 19.74 -9.14
C ILE A 237 -13.85 20.31 -7.76
N ASP A 238 -12.96 19.63 -7.02
CA ASP A 238 -12.44 20.13 -5.74
C ASP A 238 -11.32 21.14 -5.97
N ILE A 239 -11.73 22.37 -6.26
CA ILE A 239 -10.81 23.48 -6.50
C ILE A 239 -10.10 23.90 -5.21
N GLY A 240 -10.72 23.73 -4.05
CA GLY A 240 -10.09 24.02 -2.76
C GLY A 240 -8.90 23.09 -2.47
N PHE A 241 -8.98 21.82 -2.87
CA PHE A 241 -7.84 20.90 -2.82
C PHE A 241 -6.73 21.32 -3.80
N LEU A 242 -7.07 21.66 -5.05
CA LEU A 242 -6.09 22.08 -6.06
C LEU A 242 -5.36 23.38 -5.68
N LEU A 243 -6.06 24.35 -5.09
CA LEU A 243 -5.47 25.60 -4.61
C LEU A 243 -4.61 25.44 -3.35
N ARG A 244 -4.77 24.35 -2.59
CA ARG A 244 -3.89 24.03 -1.45
C ARG A 244 -2.62 23.27 -1.86
N MET A 245 -2.50 22.88 -3.13
CA MET A 245 -1.31 22.19 -3.62
C MET A 245 -0.08 23.09 -3.68
N PRO A 246 1.14 22.51 -3.73
CA PRO A 246 2.37 23.28 -3.88
C PRO A 246 2.37 24.15 -5.14
N ALA A 247 3.13 25.25 -5.11
CA ALA A 247 3.11 26.28 -6.14
C ALA A 247 3.47 25.80 -7.57
N ARG A 248 4.14 24.64 -7.70
CA ARG A 248 4.44 23.98 -8.99
C ARG A 248 3.19 23.63 -9.81
N VAL A 249 2.02 23.55 -9.18
CA VAL A 249 0.74 23.22 -9.82
C VAL A 249 0.05 24.46 -10.40
N LEU A 250 0.42 25.67 -9.94
CA LEU A 250 -0.20 26.92 -10.36
C LEU A 250 -0.18 27.19 -11.88
N PRO A 251 0.90 26.87 -12.63
CA PRO A 251 0.90 27.03 -14.09
C PRO A 251 -0.19 26.18 -14.76
N VAL A 252 -0.38 24.94 -14.30
CA VAL A 252 -1.40 24.02 -14.82
C VAL A 252 -2.80 24.58 -14.56
N LEU A 253 -3.03 25.13 -13.37
CA LEU A 253 -4.30 25.77 -13.02
C LEU A 253 -4.58 27.02 -13.85
N ALA A 254 -3.55 27.84 -14.10
CA ALA A 254 -3.65 29.03 -14.95
C ALA A 254 -3.96 28.66 -16.40
N ALA A 255 -3.24 27.67 -16.97
CA ALA A 255 -3.45 27.21 -18.33
C ALA A 255 -4.85 26.60 -18.55
N ARG A 256 -5.42 25.94 -17.53
CA ARG A 256 -6.75 25.29 -17.59
C ARG A 256 -7.86 26.11 -16.93
N GLN A 257 -7.67 27.41 -16.73
CA GLN A 257 -8.66 28.27 -16.08
C GLN A 257 -10.04 28.21 -16.77
N ALA A 258 -10.07 28.10 -18.11
CA ALA A 258 -11.32 27.97 -18.87
C ALA A 258 -12.14 26.73 -18.44
N VAL A 259 -11.49 25.61 -18.10
CA VAL A 259 -12.16 24.39 -17.64
C VAL A 259 -12.76 24.60 -16.24
N ILE A 260 -12.02 25.28 -15.36
CA ILE A 260 -12.47 25.62 -14.00
C ILE A 260 -13.73 26.51 -14.08
N ASP A 261 -13.75 27.45 -15.02
CA ASP A 261 -14.86 28.37 -15.22
C ASP A 261 -16.09 27.70 -15.80
N GLN A 262 -15.90 26.70 -16.66
CA GLN A 262 -16.97 25.90 -17.27
C GLN A 262 -17.45 24.75 -16.38
N ALA A 263 -16.76 24.46 -15.27
CA ALA A 263 -17.11 23.37 -14.38
C ALA A 263 -18.55 23.49 -13.85
N PRO A 264 -19.32 22.39 -13.79
CA PRO A 264 -20.70 22.40 -13.30
C PRO A 264 -20.77 22.80 -11.82
N GLN A 265 -19.88 22.24 -10.99
CA GLN A 265 -19.81 22.51 -9.56
C GLN A 265 -18.36 22.57 -9.08
N LEU A 266 -18.00 23.70 -8.47
CA LEU A 266 -16.72 23.88 -7.78
C LEU A 266 -16.93 23.73 -6.28
N VAL A 267 -16.05 23.01 -5.61
CA VAL A 267 -16.14 22.77 -4.17
C VAL A 267 -14.81 22.90 -3.46
N ALA A 268 -14.87 23.02 -2.15
CA ALA A 268 -13.71 22.96 -1.26
C ALA A 268 -14.02 22.03 -0.08
N GLU A 269 -13.08 21.12 0.21
CA GLU A 269 -13.09 20.28 1.42
C GLU A 269 -12.60 21.09 2.64
N ASP A 270 -13.38 21.13 3.71
CA ASP A 270 -13.00 21.72 5.01
C ASP A 270 -12.14 20.77 5.86
N ASP A 271 -11.69 21.24 7.03
CA ASP A 271 -10.85 20.45 7.95
C ASP A 271 -11.58 19.21 8.53
N ASN A 272 -12.91 19.22 8.49
CA ASN A 272 -13.75 18.13 8.96
C ASN A 272 -14.07 17.11 7.85
N GLY A 273 -13.56 17.32 6.62
CA GLY A 273 -13.80 16.45 5.46
C GLY A 273 -15.15 16.69 4.76
N TYR A 274 -15.87 17.75 5.14
CA TYR A 274 -17.11 18.15 4.48
C TYR A 274 -16.84 19.15 3.35
N TYR A 275 -17.82 19.22 2.46
CA TYR A 275 -17.56 19.46 1.06
C TYR A 275 -18.47 20.59 0.60
N HIS A 276 -17.97 21.83 0.69
CA HIS A 276 -18.79 23.04 0.52
C HIS A 276 -18.71 23.59 -0.90
N PRO A 277 -19.80 24.14 -1.47
CA PRO A 277 -19.76 24.79 -2.77
C PRO A 277 -18.92 26.06 -2.71
N LEU A 278 -18.02 26.24 -3.68
CA LEU A 278 -17.21 27.45 -3.83
C LEU A 278 -17.68 28.22 -5.08
N GLY A 279 -17.91 29.53 -4.94
CA GLY A 279 -18.31 30.36 -6.06
C GLY A 279 -17.20 30.49 -7.11
N LYS A 280 -17.53 30.45 -8.40
CA LYS A 280 -16.55 30.59 -9.50
C LYS A 280 -15.75 31.90 -9.42
N ALA A 281 -16.41 33.00 -9.06
CA ALA A 281 -15.74 34.29 -8.88
C ALA A 281 -14.73 34.28 -7.72
N GLU A 282 -15.08 33.57 -6.64
CA GLU A 282 -14.19 33.41 -5.49
C GLU A 282 -13.00 32.51 -5.83
N ALA A 283 -13.23 31.39 -6.51
CA ALA A 283 -12.16 30.51 -7.01
C ALA A 283 -11.16 31.27 -7.90
N ARG A 284 -11.65 32.09 -8.85
CA ARG A 284 -10.80 32.94 -9.70
C ARG A 284 -10.00 33.95 -8.88
N LYS A 285 -10.62 34.56 -7.87
CA LYS A 285 -9.96 35.52 -6.98
C LYS A 285 -8.83 34.85 -6.20
N GLN A 286 -9.09 33.70 -5.60
CA GLN A 286 -8.09 32.93 -4.85
C GLN A 286 -6.93 32.49 -5.75
N LEU A 287 -7.22 31.96 -6.94
CA LEU A 287 -6.19 31.58 -7.91
C LEU A 287 -5.29 32.76 -8.30
N ARG A 288 -5.88 33.92 -8.62
CA ARG A 288 -5.12 35.13 -8.95
C ARG A 288 -4.27 35.63 -7.79
N GLN A 289 -4.79 35.59 -6.57
CA GLN A 289 -4.06 35.97 -5.37
C GLN A 289 -2.85 35.05 -5.16
N GLN A 290 -3.01 33.73 -5.30
CA GLN A 290 -1.90 32.79 -5.17
C GLN A 290 -0.86 32.93 -6.29
N LEU A 291 -1.29 33.15 -7.54
CA LEU A 291 -0.38 33.41 -8.66
C LEU A 291 0.46 34.67 -8.41
N ALA A 292 -0.16 35.75 -7.93
CA ALA A 292 0.53 36.99 -7.61
C ALA A 292 1.50 36.81 -6.42
N ALA A 293 1.06 36.15 -5.35
CA ALA A 293 1.88 35.84 -4.19
C ALA A 293 3.10 35.00 -4.59
N PHE A 294 2.89 33.90 -5.33
CA PHE A 294 3.99 33.04 -5.78
C PHE A 294 5.03 33.79 -6.63
N ARG A 295 4.59 34.62 -7.58
CA ARG A 295 5.51 35.43 -8.41
C ARG A 295 6.32 36.41 -7.60
N HIS A 296 5.72 37.02 -6.58
CA HIS A 296 6.39 37.96 -5.70
C HIS A 296 7.36 37.25 -4.75
N ASP A 297 6.94 36.14 -4.15
CA ASP A 297 7.70 35.40 -3.14
C ASP A 297 8.88 34.67 -3.76
N TYR A 298 8.70 34.08 -4.95
CA TYR A 298 9.78 33.40 -5.68
C TYR A 298 10.96 34.33 -5.98
N ARG A 299 10.71 35.63 -6.23
CA ARG A 299 11.77 36.64 -6.43
C ARG A 299 12.56 36.95 -5.15
N LYS A 300 11.99 36.70 -3.98
CA LYS A 300 12.60 36.91 -2.65
C LYS A 300 13.31 35.67 -2.12
N TYR A 301 13.31 34.57 -2.86
CA TYR A 301 14.03 33.36 -2.47
C TYR A 301 15.53 33.61 -2.61
N ASP A 302 16.15 34.05 -1.52
CA ASP A 302 17.57 34.38 -1.45
C ASP A 302 18.45 33.14 -1.22
N ASP A 303 17.89 32.06 -0.65
CA ASP A 303 18.65 30.86 -0.30
C ASP A 303 18.45 29.71 -1.30
N TRP A 304 19.52 28.95 -1.55
CA TRP A 304 19.51 27.81 -2.47
C TRP A 304 18.58 26.69 -2.00
N GLN A 305 18.35 26.56 -0.68
CA GLN A 305 17.43 25.56 -0.10
C GLN A 305 15.96 25.87 -0.43
N SER A 306 15.62 27.14 -0.60
CA SER A 306 14.27 27.60 -0.94
C SER A 306 13.94 27.46 -2.43
N ARG A 307 14.94 27.19 -3.28
CA ARG A 307 14.76 27.06 -4.73
C ARG A 307 14.71 25.61 -5.14
N THR A 308 13.52 25.14 -5.51
CA THR A 308 13.37 23.83 -6.16
C THR A 308 13.35 23.98 -7.69
N GLY A 309 13.91 23.00 -8.41
CA GLY A 309 13.88 22.99 -9.87
C GLY A 309 12.45 22.98 -10.45
N ALA A 310 11.51 22.35 -9.74
CA ALA A 310 10.10 22.33 -10.12
C ALA A 310 9.44 23.71 -10.02
N GLU A 311 9.71 24.48 -8.97
CA GLU A 311 9.19 25.84 -8.81
C GLU A 311 9.86 26.82 -9.79
N TRP A 312 11.13 26.62 -10.10
CA TRP A 312 11.81 27.40 -11.15
C TRP A 312 11.14 27.21 -12.51
N LEU A 313 10.84 25.95 -12.87
CA LEU A 313 10.13 25.63 -14.10
C LEU A 313 8.75 26.30 -14.12
N ALA A 314 8.00 26.21 -13.02
CA ALA A 314 6.69 26.81 -12.87
C ALA A 314 6.72 28.34 -12.99
N TYR A 315 7.70 28.99 -12.35
CA TYR A 315 7.88 30.44 -12.46
C TYR A 315 8.19 30.87 -13.89
N LYS A 316 9.08 30.13 -14.58
CA LYS A 316 9.44 30.39 -15.98
C LYS A 316 8.23 30.25 -16.92
N GLU A 317 7.41 29.22 -16.72
CA GLU A 317 6.19 29.01 -17.50
C GLU A 317 5.19 30.15 -17.29
N LEU A 318 4.98 30.57 -16.04
CA LEU A 318 4.10 31.69 -15.71
C LEU A 318 4.61 33.04 -16.23
N SER A 319 5.92 33.25 -16.37
CA SER A 319 6.49 34.49 -16.93
C SER A 319 6.43 34.54 -18.46
N ASN A 320 6.34 33.40 -19.13
CA ASN A 320 6.27 33.33 -20.60
C ASN A 320 4.85 33.53 -21.14
N HIS A 321 3.83 33.42 -20.29
CA HIS A 321 2.40 33.57 -20.64
C HIS A 321 1.84 34.99 -20.35
N GLU A 322 2.71 35.99 -20.17
CA GLU A 322 2.36 37.42 -20.17
C GLU A 322 2.51 38.04 -21.55
#